data_AF-A0A3B3UH97-F1
#
_entry.id   AF-A0A3B3UH97-F1
#
_cell.length_a   1.000
_cell.length_b   1.000
_cell.length_c   1.000
_cell.angle_alpha   90.00
_cell.angle_beta   90.00
_cell.angle_gamma   90.00
#
_symmetry.space_group_name_H-M   'P 1'
#
loop_
_entity.id
_entity.type
_entity.pdbx_description
1 polymer ?
#
loop_
_entity_poly.entity_id
_entity_poly.type
_entity_poly.pdbx_seq_one_letter_code
_entity_poly.pdbx_strand_id
1 'polypeptide(L)'
;FEYACFSPRVDYDLRVTVNSVRVFAKRLQCKGQLELGRQYLIMGKDGSTKDLTGNMQYLLESNTWVEKKPLDTDCKKSANIRTCNEFNEFIDEYKTDGCRQ
;
A
#
# COMPACT_ATOMS: atom_id res chain seq x y z
N PHE A 1 10.61 4.55 -1.57
CA PHE A 1 11.86 3.82 -1.29
C PHE A 1 12.49 4.22 0.04
N GLU A 2 12.69 5.51 0.34
CA GLU A 2 13.37 5.95 1.58
C GLU A 2 12.64 5.62 2.90
N TYR A 3 11.32 5.42 2.90
CA TYR A 3 10.52 5.29 4.13
C TYR A 3 10.16 3.86 4.56
N ALA A 4 10.23 2.87 3.67
CA ALA A 4 9.86 1.49 4.00
C ALA A 4 11.00 0.70 4.64
N CYS A 5 12.25 1.11 4.37
CA CYS A 5 13.47 0.40 4.77
C CYS A 5 14.26 1.09 5.90
N PHE A 6 13.75 2.22 6.38
CA PHE A 6 14.35 2.97 7.48
C PHE A 6 13.25 3.27 8.51
N SER A 7 13.02 2.34 9.45
CA SER A 7 12.14 2.64 10.58
C SER A 7 12.66 2.07 11.90
N PRO A 8 13.04 2.91 12.87
CA PRO A 8 13.38 2.47 14.22
C PRO A 8 12.09 2.14 14.98
N ARG A 9 11.96 0.89 15.44
CA ARG A 9 10.89 0.33 16.30
C ARG A 9 9.52 0.97 16.12
N VAL A 10 8.75 0.43 15.18
CA VAL A 10 7.32 0.71 15.05
C VAL A 10 6.54 -0.45 15.68
N ASP A 11 5.44 -0.14 16.35
CA ASP A 11 4.47 -1.11 16.84
C ASP A 11 3.77 -1.73 15.61
N TYR A 12 4.30 -2.87 15.14
CA TYR A 12 3.81 -3.54 13.93
C TYR A 12 2.38 -4.05 14.13
N ASP A 13 1.50 -3.89 13.13
CA ASP A 13 0.20 -4.57 13.14
C ASP A 13 0.36 -6.07 12.85
N LEU A 14 0.67 -6.84 13.90
CA LEU A 14 0.84 -8.29 13.83
C LEU A 14 -0.47 -9.06 13.57
N ARG A 15 -1.63 -8.39 13.59
CA ARG A 15 -2.95 -9.02 13.41
C ARG A 15 -3.43 -8.97 11.96
N VAL A 16 -2.62 -8.44 11.03
CA VAL A 16 -2.98 -8.39 9.61
C VAL A 16 -2.84 -9.77 8.98
N THR A 17 -3.91 -10.23 8.34
CA THR A 17 -3.95 -11.46 7.55
C THR A 17 -4.71 -11.22 6.25
N VAL A 18 -4.60 -12.13 5.29
CA VAL A 18 -5.42 -12.09 4.06
C VAL A 18 -6.91 -12.04 4.43
N ASN A 19 -7.68 -11.20 3.74
CA ASN A 19 -9.11 -10.90 4.00
C ASN A 19 -9.41 -10.09 5.28
N SER A 20 -8.39 -9.60 5.98
CA SER A 20 -8.59 -8.63 7.05
C SER A 20 -9.23 -7.34 6.52
N VAL A 21 -10.19 -6.79 7.27
CA VAL A 21 -10.73 -5.45 7.02
C VAL A 21 -9.89 -4.44 7.81
N ARG A 22 -9.48 -3.36 7.15
CA ARG A 22 -8.69 -2.27 7.73
C ARG A 22 -9.23 -0.92 7.29
N VAL A 23 -9.16 0.04 8.20
CA VAL A 23 -9.58 1.43 7.94
C VAL A 23 -8.37 2.24 7.52
N PHE A 24 -8.48 2.86 6.34
CA PHE A 24 -7.55 3.88 5.85
C PHE A 24 -8.25 5.23 5.89
N ALA A 25 -7.84 6.09 6.81
CA ALA A 25 -8.36 7.46 6.90
C ALA A 25 -7.54 8.39 6.01
N LYS A 26 -8.18 9.45 5.52
CA LYS A 26 -7.48 10.59 4.89
C LYS A 26 -8.01 11.88 5.50
N ARG A 27 -7.18 12.93 5.47
CA ARG A 27 -7.61 14.27 5.88
C ARG A 27 -8.60 14.83 4.86
N LEU A 28 -9.61 15.56 5.32
CA LEU A 28 -10.67 16.11 4.47
C LEU A 28 -10.11 17.04 3.38
N GLN A 29 -9.05 17.80 3.70
CA GLN A 29 -8.38 18.69 2.75
C GLN A 29 -7.58 17.98 1.65
N CYS A 30 -7.26 16.69 1.80
CA CYS A 30 -6.51 15.95 0.80
C CYS A 30 -7.40 15.63 -0.43
N LYS A 31 -6.99 16.15 -1.59
CA LYS A 31 -7.58 15.80 -2.89
C LYS A 31 -7.19 14.37 -3.28
N GLY A 32 -8.05 13.70 -4.04
CA GLY A 32 -7.86 12.30 -4.43
C GLY A 32 -8.76 11.35 -3.64
N GLN A 33 -9.35 10.39 -4.35
CA GLN A 33 -10.25 9.39 -3.79
C GLN A 33 -9.86 8.01 -4.32
N LEU A 34 -9.93 7.01 -3.45
CA LEU A 34 -9.83 5.61 -3.87
C LEU A 34 -11.14 5.21 -4.55
N GLU A 35 -11.04 4.57 -5.69
CA GLU A 35 -12.18 4.04 -6.41
C GLU A 35 -12.65 2.74 -5.77
N LEU A 36 -13.95 2.62 -5.55
CA LEU A 36 -14.55 1.39 -5.06
C LEU A 36 -14.32 0.24 -6.07
N GLY A 37 -13.99 -0.94 -5.55
CA GLY A 37 -13.73 -2.13 -6.37
C GLY A 37 -12.37 -2.14 -7.08
N ARG A 38 -11.50 -1.15 -6.86
CA ARG A 38 -10.14 -1.12 -7.39
C ARG A 38 -9.12 -1.66 -6.40
N GLN A 39 -8.08 -2.30 -6.93
CA GLN A 39 -6.93 -2.76 -6.16
C GLN A 39 -5.83 -1.70 -6.17
N TYR A 40 -5.21 -1.49 -5.02
CA TYR A 40 -4.15 -0.52 -4.81
C TYR A 40 -2.98 -1.16 -4.07
N LEU A 41 -1.76 -0.73 -4.41
CA LEU A 41 -0.59 -0.86 -3.56
C LEU A 41 -0.56 0.34 -2.61
N ILE A 42 -0.63 0.09 -1.32
CA ILE A 42 -0.55 1.11 -0.27
C ILE A 42 0.64 0.75 0.63
N MET A 43 1.61 1.65 0.73
CA MET A 43 2.79 1.49 1.59
C MET A 43 3.00 2.76 2.41
N GLY A 44 3.28 2.62 3.70
CA GLY A 44 3.43 3.75 4.58
C GLY A 44 3.83 3.31 5.99
N LYS A 45 3.68 4.21 6.95
CA LYS A 45 3.91 3.89 8.37
C LYS A 45 2.69 3.22 8.98
N ASP A 46 2.93 2.43 10.02
CA ASP A 46 1.86 1.89 10.85
C ASP A 46 1.05 3.01 11.51
N GLY A 47 -0.21 2.71 11.77
CA GLY A 47 -1.13 3.59 12.45
C GLY A 47 -0.83 3.69 13.95
N SER A 48 -0.95 4.89 14.52
CA SER A 48 -0.86 5.11 15.96
C SER A 48 -2.21 4.99 16.68
N THR A 49 -3.30 4.78 15.93
CA THR A 49 -4.67 4.77 16.45
C THR A 49 -5.39 3.48 16.07
N LYS A 50 -6.51 3.21 16.74
CA LYS A 50 -7.36 2.04 16.49
C LYS A 50 -8.75 2.48 16.04
N ASP A 51 -9.35 1.68 15.17
CA ASP A 51 -10.74 1.85 14.77
C ASP A 51 -11.71 1.38 15.87
N LEU A 52 -13.01 1.50 15.60
CA LEU A 52 -14.09 1.11 16.52
C LEU A 52 -14.10 -0.40 16.84
N THR A 53 -13.43 -1.21 16.03
CA THR A 53 -13.29 -2.67 16.23
C THR A 53 -11.98 -3.04 16.94
N GLY A 54 -11.18 -2.04 17.31
CA GLY A 54 -9.89 -2.22 17.99
C GLY A 54 -8.75 -2.65 17.06
N ASN A 55 -8.95 -2.63 15.74
CA ASN A 55 -7.91 -2.87 14.76
C ASN A 55 -7.13 -1.58 14.47
N MET A 56 -5.86 -1.70 14.08
CA MET A 56 -5.07 -0.52 13.76
C MET A 56 -5.68 0.24 12.58
N GLN A 57 -5.76 1.56 12.73
CA GLN A 57 -6.23 2.48 11.70
C GLN A 57 -5.04 3.18 11.06
N TYR A 58 -4.95 3.11 9.74
CA TYR A 58 -3.86 3.73 8.96
C TYR A 58 -4.27 5.12 8.47
N LEU A 59 -3.30 6.03 8.34
CA LEU A 59 -3.50 7.37 7.83
C LEU A 59 -2.82 7.53 6.47
N LEU A 60 -3.58 7.93 5.46
CA LEU A 60 -3.06 8.32 4.15
C LEU A 60 -2.54 9.77 4.25
N GLU A 61 -1.23 9.90 4.38
CA GLU A 61 -0.55 11.18 4.54
C GLU A 61 0.58 11.37 3.52
N SER A 62 1.37 12.45 3.64
CA SER A 62 2.37 12.84 2.64
C SER A 62 3.50 11.82 2.43
N ASN A 63 3.74 10.94 3.40
CA ASN A 63 4.75 9.87 3.32
C ASN A 63 4.15 8.52 2.90
N THR A 64 2.85 8.46 2.60
CA THR A 64 2.16 7.24 2.17
C THR A 64 2.20 7.13 0.65
N TRP A 65 2.75 6.02 0.17
CA TRP A 65 2.67 5.65 -1.24
C TRP A 65 1.32 4.99 -1.52
N VAL A 66 0.58 5.51 -2.49
CA VAL A 66 -0.70 4.97 -2.93
C VAL A 66 -0.70 4.89 -4.45
N GLU A 67 -0.73 3.67 -4.97
CA GLU A 67 -0.65 3.42 -6.41
C GLU A 67 -1.73 2.43 -6.86
N LYS A 68 -2.39 2.72 -7.98
CA LYS A 68 -3.39 1.82 -8.55
C LYS A 68 -2.67 0.60 -9.13
N LYS A 69 -3.13 -0.60 -8.78
CA LYS A 69 -2.67 -1.81 -9.47
C LYS A 69 -3.12 -1.74 -10.94
N PRO A 70 -2.22 -1.96 -11.92
CA PRO A 70 -2.60 -2.08 -13.31
C PRO A 70 -3.67 -3.14 -13.52
N LEU A 71 -4.64 -2.88 -14.41
CA LEU A 71 -5.59 -3.91 -14.82
C LEU A 71 -4.93 -4.93 -15.73
N ASP A 72 -5.34 -6.19 -15.59
CA ASP A 72 -4.93 -7.26 -16.50
C ASP A 72 -5.25 -6.92 -17.97
N THR A 73 -6.38 -6.24 -18.22
CA THR A 73 -6.75 -5.77 -19.56
C THR A 73 -5.82 -4.69 -20.09
N ASP A 74 -5.31 -3.82 -19.21
CA ASP A 74 -4.37 -2.77 -19.60
C ASP A 74 -2.96 -3.33 -19.82
N CYS A 75 -2.58 -4.37 -19.09
CA CYS A 75 -1.29 -5.07 -19.26
C CYS A 75 -1.18 -5.86 -20.57
N LYS A 76 -2.30 -6.16 -21.23
CA LYS A 76 -2.31 -6.77 -22.58
C LYS A 76 -1.93 -5.79 -23.69
N LYS A 77 -1.96 -4.47 -23.43
CA LYS A 77 -1.60 -3.45 -24.41
C LYS A 77 -0.07 -3.35 -24.48
N SER A 78 0.50 -3.43 -25.69
CA SER A 78 1.96 -3.39 -25.90
C SER A 78 2.65 -2.19 -25.22
N ALA A 79 2.00 -1.02 -25.23
CA ALA A 79 2.50 0.20 -24.59
C ALA A 79 2.66 0.07 -23.05
N ASN A 80 1.93 -0.83 -22.39
CA ASN A 80 1.89 -0.97 -20.93
C ASN A 80 2.61 -2.22 -20.42
N ILE A 81 3.04 -3.14 -21.29
CA ILE A 81 3.66 -4.41 -20.89
C ILE A 81 4.83 -4.16 -19.93
N ARG A 82 5.71 -3.21 -20.28
CA ARG A 82 6.87 -2.88 -19.46
C ARG A 82 6.47 -2.40 -18.06
N THR A 83 5.56 -1.44 -17.96
CA THR A 83 5.10 -0.90 -16.67
C THR A 83 4.42 -1.96 -15.81
N CYS A 84 3.63 -2.85 -16.41
CA CYS A 84 3.02 -3.95 -15.67
C CYS A 84 4.06 -4.96 -15.16
N ASN A 85 5.07 -5.27 -15.96
CA ASN A 85 6.16 -6.15 -15.55
C ASN A 85 6.96 -5.53 -14.40
N GLU A 86 7.35 -4.27 -14.50
CA GLU A 86 8.06 -3.54 -13.45
C GLU A 86 7.26 -3.49 -12.14
N PHE A 87 5.94 -3.26 -12.21
CA PHE A 87 5.07 -3.30 -11.03
C PHE A 87 5.03 -4.69 -10.39
N ASN A 88 4.85 -5.75 -11.19
CA ASN A 88 4.77 -7.12 -10.67
C ASN A 88 6.11 -7.60 -10.10
N GLU A 89 7.21 -7.29 -10.78
CA GLU A 89 8.57 -7.57 -10.31
C GLU A 89 8.82 -6.89 -8.96
N PHE A 90 8.48 -5.60 -8.83
CA PHE A 90 8.57 -4.90 -7.55
C PHE A 90 7.79 -5.61 -6.43
N ILE A 91 6.56 -6.04 -6.71
CA ILE A 91 5.71 -6.73 -5.72
C ILE A 91 6.33 -8.07 -5.31
N ASP A 92 6.85 -8.84 -6.26
CA ASP A 92 7.40 -10.17 -6.00
C ASP A 92 8.74 -10.09 -5.27
N GLU A 93 9.62 -9.18 -5.68
CA GLU A 93 10.88 -8.90 -4.99
C GLU A 93 10.63 -8.41 -3.56
N TYR A 94 9.78 -7.39 -3.37
CA TYR A 94 9.56 -6.81 -2.05
C TYR A 94 8.90 -7.77 -1.06
N LYS A 95 8.00 -8.64 -1.53
CA LYS A 95 7.40 -9.70 -0.68
C LYS A 95 8.41 -10.74 -0.22
N THR A 96 9.40 -11.04 -1.05
CA THR A 96 10.34 -12.14 -0.82
C THR A 96 11.58 -11.66 -0.08
N ASP A 97 12.18 -10.57 -0.55
CA ASP A 97 13.46 -10.06 -0.08
C ASP A 97 13.29 -8.94 0.95
N GLY A 98 12.09 -8.33 1.03
CA GLY A 98 11.86 -7.14 1.83
C GLY A 98 12.72 -5.97 1.36
N CYS A 99 13.51 -5.40 2.27
CA CYS A 99 14.38 -4.28 1.99
C CYS A 99 15.80 -4.72 1.66
N ARG A 100 16.30 -4.31 0.49
CA ARG A 100 17.72 -4.46 0.11
C ARG A 100 18.55 -3.39 0.85
N GLN A 101 19.65 -3.82 1.50
CA GLN A 101 20.60 -2.94 2.20
C GLN A 101 21.55 -2.23 1.22
#